data_AF-A0A1M6HVY9-F1
#
_entry.id   AF-A0A1M6HVY9-F1
#
_cell.length_a   1.000
_cell.length_b   1.000
_cell.length_c   1.000
_cell.angle_alpha   90.00
_cell.angle_beta   90.00
_cell.angle_gamma   90.00
#
_symmetry.space_group_name_H-M   'P 1'
#
loop_
_entity.id
_entity.type
_entity.pdbx_description
1 polymer ?
#
loop_
_entity_poly.entity_id
_entity_poly.type
_entity_poly.pdbx_seq_one_letter_code
_entity_poly.pdbx_strand_id
1 'polypeptide(L)'
;MDQEINAGYVITDRLTIENTEFVIGQNENAPAKFVTWKCKKGEKDYYWGHYCNDRMTALEDLCNRALDEIHYLRSLRQEKDTNVKMVRQAEKER
;
A
#
# COMPACT_ATOMS: atom_id res chain seq x y z
N MET A 1 6.63 14.22 -19.62
CA MET A 1 6.14 13.40 -18.50
C MET A 1 6.87 13.88 -17.28
N ASP A 2 6.17 14.51 -16.35
CA ASP A 2 6.81 15.02 -15.13
C ASP A 2 7.24 13.83 -14.28
N GLN A 3 8.54 13.79 -13.99
CA GLN A 3 9.13 12.76 -13.15
C GLN A 3 8.68 13.03 -11.71
N GLU A 4 7.90 12.11 -11.15
CA GLU A 4 7.47 12.22 -9.76
C GLU A 4 8.66 11.91 -8.85
N ILE A 5 8.98 12.85 -7.96
CA ILE A 5 10.14 12.75 -7.06
C ILE A 5 9.65 12.96 -5.63
N ASN A 6 10.04 12.05 -4.74
CA ASN A 6 9.80 12.15 -3.31
C ASN A 6 11.12 11.96 -2.56
N ALA A 7 11.45 12.87 -1.64
CA ALA A 7 12.69 12.83 -0.85
C ALA A 7 13.99 12.61 -1.68
N GLY A 8 14.02 13.09 -2.93
CA GLY A 8 15.14 12.90 -3.86
C GLY A 8 15.16 11.55 -4.59
N TYR A 9 14.16 10.69 -4.38
CA TYR A 9 13.96 9.45 -5.12
C TYR A 9 12.92 9.63 -6.22
N VAL A 10 13.24 9.12 -7.40
CA VAL A 10 12.35 9.07 -8.56
C VAL A 10 11.38 7.93 -8.39
N ILE A 11 10.08 8.18 -8.49
CA ILE A 11 9.09 7.11 -8.46
C ILE A 11 9.13 6.32 -9.78
N THR A 12 9.48 5.03 -9.70
CA THR A 12 9.64 4.16 -10.87
C THR A 12 8.49 3.18 -11.03
N ASP A 13 7.90 2.72 -9.92
CA ASP A 13 6.84 1.72 -9.90
C ASP A 13 5.74 2.10 -8.93
N ARG A 14 4.56 1.58 -9.21
CA ARG A 14 3.34 1.87 -8.46
C ARG A 14 2.39 0.70 -8.50
N LEU A 15 1.77 0.42 -7.36
CA LEU A 15 0.74 -0.60 -7.22
C LEU A 15 -0.40 -0.06 -6.35
N THR A 16 -1.57 0.10 -6.94
CA THR A 16 -2.75 0.66 -6.27
C THR A 16 -3.71 -0.45 -5.85
N ILE A 17 -4.03 -0.51 -4.56
CA ILE A 17 -5.02 -1.40 -3.95
C ILE A 17 -6.15 -0.55 -3.37
N GLU A 18 -7.27 -0.45 -4.08
CA GLU A 18 -8.46 0.34 -3.68
C GLU A 18 -8.10 1.81 -3.42
N ASN A 19 -8.02 2.24 -2.16
CA ASN A 19 -7.68 3.62 -1.74
C ASN A 19 -6.22 3.77 -1.27
N THR A 20 -5.48 2.69 -1.25
CA THR A 20 -4.08 2.63 -0.83
C THR A 20 -3.20 2.45 -2.07
N GLU A 21 -2.04 3.08 -2.09
CA GLU A 21 -1.05 2.93 -3.14
C GLU A 21 0.32 2.68 -2.55
N PHE A 22 1.08 1.80 -3.19
CA PHE A 22 2.46 1.52 -2.85
C PHE A 22 3.35 1.87 -4.02
N VAL A 23 4.51 2.47 -3.75
CA VAL A 23 5.42 2.92 -4.80
C VAL A 23 6.85 2.53 -4.50
N ILE A 24 7.68 2.47 -5.55
CA ILE A 24 9.13 2.35 -5.43
C ILE A 24 9.76 3.66 -5.87
N GLY A 25 10.62 4.22 -5.02
CA GLY A 25 11.52 5.31 -5.32
C GLY A 25 12.93 4.78 -5.60
N GLN A 26 13.62 5.34 -6.60
CA GLN A 26 15.02 5.05 -6.92
C GLN A 26 15.88 6.32 -6.88
N ASN A 27 17.06 6.23 -6.26
CA ASN A 27 18.08 7.26 -6.28
C ASN A 27 19.48 6.61 -6.28
N GLU A 28 20.18 6.66 -7.41
CA GLU A 28 21.54 6.08 -7.54
C GLU A 28 22.59 6.74 -6.64
N ASN A 29 22.36 7.98 -6.22
CA ASN A 29 23.30 8.74 -5.38
C ASN A 29 23.04 8.58 -3.88
N ALA A 30 21.95 7.91 -3.49
CA ALA A 30 21.63 7.69 -2.09
C ALA A 30 22.34 6.45 -1.54
N PRO A 31 22.69 6.43 -0.23
CA PRO A 31 23.25 5.24 0.42
C PRO A 31 22.35 4.01 0.31
N ALA A 32 21.02 4.24 0.34
CA ALA A 32 20.01 3.26 0.00
C ALA A 32 19.42 3.60 -1.37
N LYS A 33 19.71 2.77 -2.38
CA LYS A 33 19.32 3.08 -3.77
C LYS A 33 17.83 3.02 -4.03
N PHE A 34 17.10 2.22 -3.26
CA PHE A 34 15.68 2.01 -3.43
C PHE A 34 14.94 2.25 -2.12
N VAL A 35 13.68 2.64 -2.25
CA VAL A 35 12.77 2.79 -1.11
C VAL A 35 11.36 2.45 -1.54
N THR A 36 10.60 1.76 -0.70
CA THR A 36 9.16 1.56 -0.89
C THR A 36 8.36 2.49 0.02
N TRP A 37 7.34 3.14 -0.50
CA TRP A 37 6.43 3.97 0.29
C TRP A 37 4.98 3.52 0.15
N LYS A 38 4.17 3.86 1.16
CA LYS A 38 2.71 3.82 1.11
C LYS A 38 2.20 5.25 0.96
N CYS A 39 1.20 5.46 0.12
CA CYS A 39 0.44 6.70 0.04
C CYS A 39 -1.05 6.37 -0.16
N LYS A 40 -1.90 7.38 -0.06
CA LYS A 40 -3.29 7.25 -0.51
C LYS A 40 -3.35 7.40 -2.02
N LYS A 41 -4.29 6.70 -2.63
CA LYS A 41 -4.50 6.75 -4.08
C LYS A 41 -4.69 8.20 -4.55
N GLY A 42 -3.82 8.66 -5.42
CA GLY A 42 -3.87 10.01 -6.01
C GLY A 42 -3.32 11.13 -5.11
N GLU A 43 -2.85 10.80 -3.91
CA GLU A 43 -2.15 11.73 -3.02
C GLU A 43 -0.63 11.50 -3.13
N LYS A 44 0.14 12.57 -2.92
CA LYS A 44 1.61 12.54 -2.90
C LYS A 44 2.18 12.54 -1.47
N ASP A 45 1.34 12.21 -0.50
CA ASP A 45 1.73 12.08 0.90
C ASP A 45 2.26 10.67 1.12
N TYR A 46 3.58 10.52 0.93
CA TYR A 46 4.29 9.26 1.11
C TYR A 46 4.69 9.05 2.58
N TYR A 47 4.38 7.87 3.11
CA TYR A 47 4.70 7.48 4.49
C TYR A 47 5.15 6.02 4.58
N TRP A 48 5.76 5.68 5.73
CA TRP A 48 6.30 4.34 6.04
C TRP A 48 7.27 3.82 4.97
N GLY A 49 8.40 4.52 4.81
CA GLY A 49 9.45 4.20 3.86
C GLY A 49 10.34 3.04 4.29
N HIS A 50 10.46 1.99 3.46
CA HIS A 50 11.44 0.93 3.68
C HIS A 50 12.60 1.08 2.69
N TYR A 51 13.79 1.39 3.20
CA TYR A 51 14.97 1.66 2.39
C TYR A 51 15.79 0.38 2.17
N CYS A 52 16.22 0.15 0.94
CA CYS A 52 17.02 -1.01 0.56
C CYS A 52 18.01 -0.68 -0.57
N ASN A 53 18.98 -1.58 -0.79
CA ASN A 53 20.03 -1.40 -1.79
C ASN A 53 19.82 -2.19 -3.08
N ASP A 54 18.91 -3.16 -3.04
CA ASP A 54 18.66 -4.07 -4.14
C ASP A 54 17.25 -3.88 -4.71
N ARG A 55 17.17 -3.94 -6.04
CA ARG A 55 15.93 -3.73 -6.78
C ARG A 55 14.92 -4.86 -6.54
N MET A 56 15.39 -6.10 -6.45
CA MET A 56 14.51 -7.25 -6.20
C MET A 56 13.96 -7.20 -4.78
N THR A 57 14.76 -6.79 -3.79
CA THR A 57 14.26 -6.53 -2.42
C THR A 57 13.16 -5.47 -2.41
N ALA A 58 13.33 -4.36 -3.15
CA ALA A 58 12.30 -3.32 -3.23
C ALA A 58 10.99 -3.85 -3.88
N LEU A 59 11.11 -4.66 -4.93
CA LEU A 59 9.96 -5.28 -5.61
C LEU A 59 9.25 -6.30 -4.70
N GLU A 60 10.01 -7.13 -3.99
CA GLU A 60 9.46 -8.09 -3.04
C GLU A 60 8.70 -7.39 -1.92
N ASP A 61 9.29 -6.35 -1.32
CA ASP A 61 8.62 -5.54 -0.30
C ASP A 61 7.36 -4.86 -0.84
N LEU A 62 7.40 -4.30 -2.06
CA LEU A 62 6.23 -3.72 -2.73
C LEU A 62 5.08 -4.74 -2.86
N CYS A 63 5.40 -5.94 -3.35
CA CYS A 63 4.42 -7.03 -3.52
C CYS A 63 3.85 -7.49 -2.18
N ASN A 64 4.72 -7.70 -1.18
CA ASN A 64 4.29 -8.15 0.15
C ASN A 64 3.34 -7.13 0.80
N ARG A 65 3.68 -5.84 0.75
CA ARG A 65 2.83 -4.77 1.30
C ARG A 65 1.47 -4.69 0.61
N ALA A 66 1.43 -4.89 -0.71
CA ALA A 66 0.17 -4.94 -1.45
C ALA A 66 -0.66 -6.18 -1.11
N LEU A 67 -0.03 -7.35 -0.94
CA LEU A 67 -0.72 -8.57 -0.49
C LEU A 67 -1.28 -8.42 0.92
N ASP A 68 -0.53 -7.82 1.84
CA ASP A 68 -0.99 -7.52 3.20
C ASP A 68 -2.23 -6.62 3.19
N GLU A 69 -2.23 -5.57 2.35
CA GLU A 69 -3.39 -4.69 2.18
C GLU A 69 -4.61 -5.45 1.61
N ILE A 70 -4.40 -6.34 0.62
CA ILE A 70 -5.46 -7.18 0.08
C ILE A 70 -6.05 -8.08 1.17
N HIS A 71 -5.21 -8.73 1.98
CA HIS A 71 -5.65 -9.59 3.08
C HIS A 71 -6.42 -8.79 4.15
N TYR A 72 -5.90 -7.62 4.52
CA TYR A 72 -6.57 -6.71 5.45
C TYR A 72 -7.96 -6.31 4.95
N LEU A 73 -8.09 -5.85 3.71
CA LEU A 73 -9.37 -5.45 3.14
C LEU A 73 -10.36 -6.62 2.98
N ARG A 74 -9.87 -7.85 2.75
CA ARG A 74 -10.71 -9.06 2.75
C ARG A 74 -11.24 -9.39 4.15
N SER A 75 -10.41 -9.25 5.19
CA SER A 75 -10.84 -9.49 6.57
C SER A 75 -11.92 -8.49 7.01
N LEU A 76 -11.73 -7.20 6.72
CA LEU A 76 -12.71 -6.16 7.02
C LEU A 76 -14.06 -6.39 6.32
N ARG A 77 -14.06 -6.91 5.08
CA ARG A 77 -15.30 -7.24 4.37
C ARG A 77 -16.05 -8.39 5.05
N GLN A 78 -15.35 -9.44 5.47
CA GLN A 78 -15.96 -10.58 6.17
C GLN A 78 -16.54 -10.18 7.54
N GLU A 79 -15.85 -9.34 8.29
CA GLU A 79 -16.34 -8.82 9.58
C GLU A 79 -17.60 -7.99 9.40
N LYS A 80 -17.63 -7.09 8.41
CA LYS A 80 -18.82 -6.28 8.07
C LYS A 80 -20.02 -7.15 7.71
N ASP A 81 -19.82 -8.14 6.85
CA ASP A 81 -20.89 -9.05 6.42
C ASP A 81 -21.45 -9.86 7.60
N THR A 82 -20.58 -10.27 8.52
CA THR A 82 -20.97 -11.01 9.74
C THR A 82 -21.79 -10.12 10.67
N ASN A 83 -21.35 -8.89 10.90
CA ASN A 83 -22.05 -7.93 11.74
C ASN A 83 -23.45 -7.59 11.18
N VAL A 84 -23.56 -7.36 9.86
CA VAL A 84 -24.84 -7.09 9.19
C VAL A 84 -25.82 -8.26 9.34
N LYS A 85 -25.35 -9.51 9.25
CA LYS A 85 -26.20 -10.69 9.46
C LYS A 85 -26.73 -10.78 10.89
N MET A 86 -25.88 -10.51 11.89
CA MET A 86 -26.28 -10.53 13.31
C MET A 86 -27.34 -9.46 13.62
N VAL A 87 -27.16 -8.23 13.13
CA VAL A 87 -28.13 -7.14 13.32
C VAL A 87 -29.50 -7.51 12.72
N ARG A 88 -29.52 -8.01 11.48
CA ARG A 88 -30.76 -8.44 10.81
C ARG A 88 -31.46 -9.59 11.52
N GLN A 89 -30.71 -10.47 12.20
CA GLN A 89 -31.29 -11.56 12.96
C GLN A 89 -31.93 -11.05 14.26
N ALA A 90 -31.26 -10.17 14.99
CA ALA A 90 -31.79 -9.55 16.21
C ALA A 90 -33.04 -8.70 15.97
N GLU A 91 -33.16 -8.07 14.79
CA GLU A 91 -34.37 -7.31 14.39
C GLU A 91 -35.56 -8.21 14.04
N LYS A 92 -35.33 -9.45 13.58
CA LYS A 92 -36.40 -10.41 13.28
C LYS A 92 -36.94 -11.12 14.52
N GLU A 93 -36.16 -11.13 15.60
CA GLU A 93 -36.50 -11.77 16.88
C GLU A 93 -37.17 -10.78 17.87
N ARG A 94 -37.42 -9.53 17.45
CA ARG A 94 -38.20 -8.50 18.17
C ARG A 94 -39.59 -8.35 17.58
#